data_AF-A0A561VFJ6-F1
#
_entry.id   AF-A0A561VFJ6-F1
#
_cell.length_a   1.000
_cell.length_b   1.000
_cell.length_c   1.000
_cell.angle_alpha   90.00
_cell.angle_beta   90.00
_cell.angle_gamma   90.00
#
_symmetry.space_group_name_H-M   'P 1'
#
loop_
_entity.id
_entity.type
_entity.pdbx_description
1 polymer ?
#
loop_
_entity_poly.entity_id
_entity_poly.type
_entity_poly.pdbx_seq_one_letter_code
_entity_poly.pdbx_strand_id
1 'polypeptide(L)' 'MPLVSAQDVEDADDILFAHPPRVVTRWLCGCGEDYPCPDVRFARLVRAVHATDTGVDDSR' A
#
# COMPACT_ATOMS: atom_id res chain seq x y z
N MET A 1 -2.88 35.64 28.44
CA MET A 1 -4.15 35.28 27.77
C MET A 1 -3.86 34.04 26.95
N PRO A 2 -4.41 32.87 27.29
CA PRO A 2 -4.20 31.66 26.50
C PRO A 2 -4.75 31.84 25.07
N LEU A 3 -4.07 31.25 24.09
CA LEU A 3 -4.40 31.36 22.65
C LEU A 3 -5.56 30.45 22.22
N VAL A 4 -6.03 29.58 23.14
CA VAL A 4 -7.01 28.53 22.91
C VAL A 4 -8.02 28.60 24.06
N SER A 5 -9.30 28.51 23.74
CA SER A 5 -10.40 28.53 24.71
C SER A 5 -10.61 27.15 25.35
N ALA A 6 -11.38 27.09 26.45
CA ALA A 6 -11.76 25.81 27.04
C ALA A 6 -12.60 24.96 26.06
N GLN A 7 -13.44 25.63 25.27
CA GLN A 7 -14.28 24.98 24.28
C GLN A 7 -13.44 24.32 23.17
N ASP A 8 -12.36 24.96 22.73
CA ASP A 8 -11.46 24.37 21.71
C ASP A 8 -10.76 23.09 22.21
N VAL A 9 -10.54 22.97 23.53
CA VAL A 9 -9.95 21.77 24.13
C VAL A 9 -10.98 20.65 24.20
N GLU A 10 -12.20 20.95 24.65
CA GLU A 10 -13.30 19.98 24.69
C GLU A 10 -13.62 19.44 23.29
N ASP A 11 -13.68 20.33 22.29
CA ASP A 11 -13.89 19.95 20.90
C ASP A 11 -12.76 19.04 20.37
N ALA A 12 -11.50 19.28 20.75
CA ALA A 12 -10.37 18.44 20.35
C ALA A 12 -10.42 17.04 20.98
N ASP A 13 -10.82 16.96 22.25
CA ASP A 13 -10.96 15.67 22.95
C ASP A 13 -12.09 14.83 22.34
N ASP A 14 -13.21 15.45 21.97
CA ASP A 14 -14.31 14.80 21.27
C ASP A 14 -13.87 14.27 19.90
N ILE A 15 -13.07 15.04 19.15
CA ILE A 15 -12.54 14.63 17.86
C ILE A 15 -11.62 13.42 18.01
N LEU A 16 -10.72 13.44 18.99
CA LEU A 16 -9.78 12.35 19.25
C LEU A 16 -10.50 11.09 19.74
N PHE A 17 -11.55 11.24 20.54
CA PHE A 17 -12.41 10.12 20.96
C PHE A 17 -13.17 9.52 19.77
N ALA A 18 -13.75 10.36 18.92
CA ALA A 18 -14.51 9.93 17.76
C ALA A 18 -13.63 9.31 16.66
N HIS A 19 -12.36 9.69 16.57
CA HIS A 19 -11.41 9.26 15.54
C HIS A 19 -10.19 8.57 16.17
N PRO A 20 -10.36 7.36 16.74
CA PRO A 20 -9.22 6.60 17.19
C PRO A 20 -8.31 6.30 15.98
N PRO A 21 -6.98 6.44 16.12
CA PRO A 21 -6.04 6.11 15.04
C PRO A 21 -6.31 4.70 14.49
N ARG A 22 -6.56 4.61 13.17
CA ARG A 22 -6.77 3.33 12.47
C ARG A 22 -5.45 2.84 11.88
N VAL A 23 -5.17 1.56 12.09
CA VAL A 23 -4.00 0.91 11.48
C VAL A 23 -4.30 0.60 10.01
N VAL A 24 -3.46 1.09 9.09
CA VAL A 24 -3.63 0.91 7.64
C VAL A 24 -3.02 -0.42 7.18
N THR A 25 -3.72 -1.17 6.29
CA THR A 25 -3.27 -2.47 5.76
C THR A 25 -2.45 -2.30 4.47
N ARG A 26 -1.16 -2.64 4.56
CA ARG A 26 -0.21 -2.66 3.43
C ARG A 26 -0.48 -3.87 2.55
N TRP A 27 -0.46 -3.70 1.22
CA TRP A 27 -0.66 -4.80 0.28
C TRP A 27 0.63 -5.59 0.10
N LEU A 28 0.61 -6.85 0.53
CA LEU A 28 1.78 -7.73 0.50
C LEU A 28 1.59 -8.89 -0.49
N CYS A 29 2.67 -9.24 -1.19
CA CYS A 29 2.81 -10.51 -1.88
C CYS A 29 2.78 -11.68 -0.88
N GLY A 30 2.52 -12.90 -1.37
CA GLY A 30 2.59 -14.12 -0.53
C GLY A 30 3.98 -14.42 0.06
N CYS A 31 5.03 -13.77 -0.45
CA CYS A 31 6.35 -13.78 0.18
C CYS A 31 6.49 -12.83 1.38
N GLY A 32 5.47 -12.01 1.67
CA GLY A 32 5.45 -11.03 2.77
C GLY A 32 5.99 -9.65 2.42
N GLU A 33 6.55 -9.47 1.23
CA GLU A 33 7.01 -8.17 0.73
C GLU A 33 5.89 -7.34 0.12
N ASP A 34 6.10 -6.04 -0.01
CA ASP A 34 5.14 -5.17 -0.69
C ASP A 34 4.85 -5.61 -2.11
N TYR A 35 3.57 -5.63 -2.42
CA TYR A 35 3.13 -5.87 -3.78
C TYR A 35 3.31 -4.61 -4.64
N PRO A 36 3.98 -4.69 -5.81
CA PRO A 36 4.65 -5.87 -6.36
C PRO A 36 6.09 -6.05 -5.83
N CYS A 37 6.43 -7.26 -5.37
CA CYS A 37 7.76 -7.59 -4.84
C CYS A 37 8.78 -7.84 -5.97
N PRO A 38 10.10 -7.88 -5.68
CA PRO A 38 11.15 -8.04 -6.68
C PRO A 38 10.98 -9.26 -7.59
N ASP A 39 10.58 -10.42 -7.04
CA ASP A 39 10.39 -11.64 -7.83
C ASP A 39 9.21 -11.53 -8.80
N VAL A 40 8.11 -10.91 -8.35
CA VAL A 40 6.95 -10.61 -9.21
C VAL A 40 7.35 -9.62 -10.30
N ARG A 41 8.17 -8.61 -9.97
CA ARG A 41 8.71 -7.66 -10.96
C ARG A 41 9.61 -8.37 -11.96
N PHE A 42 10.51 -9.24 -11.51
CA PHE A 42 11.40 -10.02 -12.36
C PHE A 42 10.62 -10.98 -13.26
N ALA A 43 9.67 -11.74 -12.72
CA ALA A 43 8.84 -12.65 -13.49
C ALA A 43 8.02 -11.92 -14.57
N ARG A 44 7.52 -10.71 -14.27
CA ARG A 44 6.87 -9.85 -15.26
C ARG A 44 7.84 -9.42 -16.36
N LEU A 45 9.05 -9.05 -15.99
CA LEU A 45 10.08 -8.65 -16.94
C LEU A 45 10.52 -9.83 -17.82
N VAL A 46 10.79 -11.00 -17.25
CA VAL A 46 11.14 -12.22 -17.99
C VAL A 46 10.03 -12.62 -18.95
N ARG A 47 8.76 -12.58 -18.52
CA ARG A 47 7.63 -12.85 -19.42
C ARG A 47 7.56 -11.86 -20.58
N ALA A 48 7.81 -10.58 -20.32
CA ALA A 48 7.81 -9.55 -21.35
C ALA A 48 8.93 -9.78 -22.37
N VAL A 49 10.14 -10.10 -21.91
CA VAL A 49 11.31 -10.36 -22.78
C VAL A 49 11.17 -11.69 -23.52
N HIS A 50 10.72 -12.75 -22.84
CA HIS A 50 10.44 -14.02 -23.49
C HIS A 50 9.39 -13.85 -24.59
N ALA A 51 8.32 -13.09 -24.35
CA ALA A 51 7.31 -12.83 -25.38
C ALA A 51 7.86 -12.07 -26.60
N THR A 52 8.87 -11.21 -26.41
CA THR A 52 9.53 -10.52 -27.52
C THR A 52 10.57 -11.39 -28.23
N ASP A 53 11.20 -12.32 -27.51
CA ASP A 53 12.29 -13.16 -28.02
C ASP A 53 11.80 -14.48 -28.64
N THR A 54 10.60 -14.97 -28.31
CA THR A 54 10.11 -16.29 -28.73
C THR A 54 8.83 -16.26 -29.56
N GLY A 55 8.79 -15.54 -30.67
CA GLY A 55 7.77 -15.81 -31.71
C GLY A 55 7.89 -17.25 -32.24
N VAL A 56 7.25 -18.24 -31.57
CA VAL A 56 7.32 -19.72 -31.65
C VAL A 56 8.27 -20.32 -30.60
N ASP A 57 7.90 -21.27 -29.74
CA ASP A 57 6.66 -22.01 -29.47
C ASP A 57 6.76 -22.36 -27.97
N ASP A 58 5.76 -22.13 -27.12
CA ASP A 58 4.56 -22.95 -27.08
C ASP A 58 3.34 -22.05 -27.12
N SER A 59 2.70 -22.13 -28.28
CA SER A 59 1.39 -22.77 -28.36
C SER A 59 0.53 -22.71 -27.09
N ARG A 60 0.02 -21.52 -26.80
CA ARG A 60 -1.42 -21.29 -26.93
C ARG A 60 -1.76 -19.83 -27.16
#